data_AF-A0A434Q8S3-F1
#
_entry.id   AF-A0A434Q8S3-F1
#
_cell.length_a   1.000
_cell.length_b   1.000
_cell.length_c   1.000
_cell.angle_alpha   90.00
_cell.angle_beta   90.00
_cell.angle_gamma   90.00
#
_symmetry.space_group_name_H-M   'P 1'
#
loop_
_entity.id
_entity.type
_entity.pdbx_description
1 polymer ?
#
loop_
_entity_poly.entity_id
_entity_poly.type
_entity_poly.pdbx_seq_one_letter_code
_entity_poly.pdbx_strand_id
1 'polypeptide(L)'
;MIWMLLGGVGGALRLAAGLAGGIALAYLTIVPLERADARRGYVQEDRAIAAEAKLAEVQRQIHAGEIVIASYQEILRNARQKDAADDAKLARDRTEFEAKLAAAGRSCNLDAGDLDWLQH
;
A
#
# COMPACT_ATOMS: atom_id res chain seq x y z
N MET A 1 -60.11 -53.80 0.17
CA MET A 1 -59.50 -53.04 1.29
C MET A 1 -58.78 -51.75 0.86
N ILE A 2 -58.30 -51.62 -0.39
CA ILE A 2 -57.69 -50.38 -0.92
C ILE A 2 -58.72 -49.24 -1.12
N TRP A 3 -59.96 -49.57 -1.52
CA TRP A 3 -61.05 -48.59 -1.71
C TRP A 3 -61.54 -47.92 -0.40
N MET A 4 -61.29 -48.51 0.77
CA MET A 4 -61.62 -47.92 2.08
C MET A 4 -60.57 -46.91 2.59
N LEU A 5 -59.35 -46.94 2.04
CA LEU A 5 -58.29 -45.97 2.37
C LEU A 5 -58.36 -44.71 1.50
N LEU A 6 -58.98 -44.80 0.33
CA LEU A 6 -59.05 -43.74 -0.69
C LEU A 6 -60.45 -43.15 -0.91
N GLY A 7 -61.52 -43.83 -0.49
CA GLY A 7 -62.89 -43.37 -0.72
C GLY A 7 -63.40 -42.39 0.35
N GLY A 8 -63.83 -41.21 -0.08
CA GLY A 8 -64.55 -40.24 0.76
C GLY A 8 -63.68 -39.26 1.55
N VAL A 9 -64.30 -38.54 2.49
CA VAL A 9 -63.70 -37.43 3.24
C VAL A 9 -62.41 -37.84 3.97
N GLY A 10 -62.36 -39.05 4.53
CA GLY A 10 -61.19 -39.54 5.27
C GLY A 10 -59.96 -39.84 4.39
N GLY A 11 -60.15 -40.16 3.10
CA GLY A 11 -59.05 -40.31 2.14
C GLY A 11 -58.47 -38.94 1.76
N ALA A 12 -59.35 -37.98 1.47
CA ALA A 12 -58.98 -36.60 1.18
C ALA A 12 -58.20 -35.94 2.33
N LEU A 13 -58.60 -36.19 3.58
CA LEU A 13 -57.95 -35.62 4.76
C LEU A 13 -56.51 -36.14 4.98
N ARG A 14 -56.26 -37.42 4.67
CA ARG A 14 -54.91 -38.00 4.75
C ARG A 14 -53.99 -37.51 3.65
N LEU A 15 -54.52 -37.34 2.43
CA LEU A 15 -53.78 -36.71 1.34
C LEU A 15 -53.42 -35.26 1.66
N ALA A 16 -54.37 -34.49 2.21
CA ALA A 16 -54.12 -33.12 2.67
C ALA A 16 -53.07 -33.08 3.78
N ALA A 17 -53.13 -33.98 4.76
CA ALA A 17 -52.14 -34.07 5.83
C ALA A 17 -50.74 -34.46 5.30
N GLY A 18 -50.65 -35.38 4.35
CA GLY A 18 -49.38 -35.75 3.70
C GLY A 18 -48.78 -34.59 2.90
N LEU A 19 -49.62 -33.84 2.18
CA LEU A 19 -49.19 -32.68 1.40
C LEU A 19 -48.74 -31.53 2.31
N ALA A 20 -49.48 -31.26 3.39
CA ALA A 20 -49.09 -30.29 4.40
C ALA A 20 -47.78 -30.69 5.12
N GLY A 21 -47.62 -31.97 5.45
CA GLY A 21 -46.39 -32.51 6.04
C GLY A 21 -45.20 -32.38 5.10
N GLY A 22 -45.38 -32.67 3.81
CA GLY A 22 -44.35 -32.48 2.78
C GLY A 22 -43.93 -31.02 2.63
N ILE A 23 -44.89 -30.09 2.60
CA ILE A 23 -44.61 -28.64 2.55
C ILE A 23 -43.86 -28.18 3.81
N ALA A 24 -44.29 -28.62 5.00
CA ALA A 24 -43.63 -28.28 6.25
C ALA A 24 -42.19 -28.77 6.29
N LEU A 25 -41.93 -30.02 5.85
CA LEU A 25 -40.59 -30.58 5.78
C LEU A 25 -39.70 -29.81 4.78
N ALA A 26 -40.23 -29.48 3.60
CA ALA A 26 -39.52 -28.68 2.60
C ALA A 26 -39.17 -27.29 3.15
N TYR A 27 -40.09 -26.63 3.85
CA TYR A 27 -39.85 -25.33 4.46
C TYR A 27 -38.79 -25.39 5.56
N LEU A 28 -38.79 -26.44 6.38
CA LEU A 28 -37.83 -26.60 7.49
C LEU A 28 -36.43 -27.02 7.04
N THR A 29 -36.28 -27.58 5.83
CA THR A 29 -34.99 -28.16 5.39
C THR A 29 -34.40 -27.45 4.17
N ILE A 30 -35.19 -27.23 3.12
CA ILE A 30 -34.70 -26.70 1.84
C ILE A 30 -34.50 -25.18 1.93
N VAL A 31 -35.49 -24.45 2.42
CA VAL A 31 -35.42 -22.98 2.55
C VAL A 31 -34.22 -22.49 3.39
N PRO A 32 -33.90 -23.06 4.57
CA PRO A 32 -32.72 -22.63 5.31
C PRO A 32 -31.40 -22.99 4.61
N LEU A 33 -31.36 -24.12 3.87
CA LEU A 33 -30.18 -24.54 3.11
C LEU A 33 -29.90 -23.57 1.95
N GLU A 34 -30.90 -23.24 1.15
CA GLU A 34 -30.78 -22.26 0.05
C GLU A 34 -30.37 -20.88 0.57
N ARG A 35 -30.92 -20.44 1.70
CA ARG A 35 -30.49 -19.19 2.35
C ARG A 35 -29.05 -19.25 2.83
N ALA A 36 -28.58 -20.40 3.30
CA ALA A 36 -27.18 -20.59 3.68
C ALA A 36 -26.26 -20.53 2.44
N ASP A 37 -26.65 -21.17 1.34
CA ASP A 37 -25.93 -21.13 0.07
C ASP A 37 -25.86 -19.72 -0.52
N ALA A 38 -26.98 -19.01 -0.57
CA ALA A 38 -27.02 -17.62 -1.02
C ALA A 38 -26.08 -16.74 -0.20
N ARG A 39 -26.09 -16.85 1.14
CA ARG A 39 -25.17 -16.12 2.02
C ARG A 39 -23.71 -16.47 1.76
N ARG A 40 -23.39 -17.75 1.51
CA ARG A 40 -22.02 -18.17 1.15
C ARG A 40 -21.57 -17.57 -0.18
N GLY A 41 -22.48 -17.42 -1.14
CA GLY A 41 -22.23 -16.71 -2.40
C GLY A 41 -21.88 -15.25 -2.15
N TYR A 42 -22.73 -14.52 -1.42
CA TYR A 42 -22.50 -13.11 -1.09
C TYR A 42 -21.18 -12.88 -0.35
N VAL A 43 -20.85 -13.72 0.63
CA VAL A 43 -19.57 -13.60 1.36
C VAL A 43 -18.37 -13.79 0.43
N GLN A 44 -18.47 -14.64 -0.59
CA GLN A 44 -17.38 -14.81 -1.57
C GLN A 44 -17.26 -13.59 -2.49
N GLU A 45 -18.38 -13.05 -2.95
CA GLU A 45 -18.41 -11.82 -3.76
C GLU A 45 -17.85 -10.63 -2.99
N ASP A 46 -18.29 -10.42 -1.75
CA ASP A 46 -17.77 -9.37 -0.86
C ASP A 46 -16.26 -9.51 -0.62
N ARG A 47 -15.77 -10.74 -0.46
CA ARG A 47 -14.32 -11.01 -0.33
C ARG A 47 -13.56 -10.67 -1.60
N ALA A 48 -14.13 -10.96 -2.78
CA ALA A 48 -13.51 -10.61 -4.06
C ALA A 48 -13.44 -9.08 -4.22
N ILE A 49 -14.53 -8.38 -3.98
CA ILE A 49 -14.60 -6.91 -4.02
C ILE A 49 -13.60 -6.28 -3.03
N ALA A 50 -13.53 -6.80 -1.80
CA ALA A 50 -12.58 -6.32 -0.81
C ALA A 50 -11.13 -6.57 -1.22
N ALA A 51 -10.83 -7.71 -1.84
CA ALA A 51 -9.50 -8.01 -2.36
C ALA A 51 -9.10 -7.08 -3.52
N GLU A 52 -10.02 -6.84 -4.46
CA GLU A 52 -9.82 -5.89 -5.57
C GLU A 52 -9.59 -4.46 -5.07
N ALA A 53 -10.38 -4.00 -4.10
CA ALA A 53 -10.21 -2.70 -3.49
C ALA A 53 -8.84 -2.56 -2.79
N LYS A 54 -8.40 -3.61 -2.09
CA LYS A 54 -7.08 -3.64 -1.45
C LYS A 54 -5.95 -3.58 -2.48
N LEU A 55 -6.08 -4.30 -3.60
CA LEU A 55 -5.10 -4.26 -4.69
C LEU A 55 -5.03 -2.86 -5.30
N ALA A 56 -6.17 -2.24 -5.58
CA ALA A 56 -6.23 -0.88 -6.12
C ALA A 56 -5.56 0.14 -5.18
N GLU A 57 -5.75 0.01 -3.88
CA GLU A 57 -5.11 0.87 -2.89
C GLU A 57 -3.59 0.65 -2.82
N VAL A 58 -3.13 -0.60 -2.81
CA VAL A 58 -1.69 -0.92 -2.87
C VAL A 58 -1.07 -0.32 -4.14
N GLN A 59 -1.73 -0.43 -5.29
CA GLN A 59 -1.22 0.14 -6.54
C GLN A 59 -1.11 1.67 -6.48
N ARG A 60 -2.07 2.35 -5.83
CA ARG A 60 -2.01 3.80 -5.60
C ARG A 60 -0.83 4.17 -4.71
N GLN A 61 -0.59 3.40 -3.64
CA GLN A 61 0.53 3.64 -2.75
C GLN A 61 1.89 3.42 -3.42
N ILE A 62 2.01 2.37 -4.26
CA ILE A 62 3.20 2.14 -5.07
C ILE A 62 3.46 3.34 -5.99
N HIS A 63 2.44 3.79 -6.72
CA HIS A 63 2.58 4.92 -7.64
C HIS A 63 2.97 6.22 -6.92
N ALA A 64 2.36 6.50 -5.76
CA ALA A 64 2.75 7.64 -4.93
C ALA A 64 4.20 7.51 -4.44
N GLY A 65 4.64 6.30 -4.06
CA GLY A 65 6.01 6.01 -3.67
C GLY A 65 7.01 6.25 -4.81
N GLU A 66 6.69 5.83 -6.03
CA GLU A 66 7.52 6.06 -7.22
C GLU A 66 7.74 7.55 -7.50
N ILE A 67 6.69 8.37 -7.38
CA ILE A 67 6.78 9.83 -7.56
C ILE A 67 7.73 10.45 -6.54
N VAL A 68 7.61 10.03 -5.27
CA VAL A 68 8.48 10.53 -4.19
C VAL A 68 9.93 10.09 -4.41
N ILE A 69 10.17 8.84 -4.79
CA ILE A 69 11.53 8.36 -5.08
C ILE A 69 12.14 9.15 -6.24
N ALA A 70 11.38 9.38 -7.32
CA ALA A 70 11.85 10.14 -8.46
C ALA A 70 12.24 11.58 -8.08
N SER A 71 11.41 12.26 -7.27
CA SER A 71 11.70 13.62 -6.82
C SER A 71 12.94 13.68 -5.91
N TYR A 72 13.10 12.73 -4.98
CA TYR A 72 14.31 12.65 -4.14
C TYR A 72 15.57 12.39 -4.96
N GLN A 73 15.49 11.53 -5.98
CA GLN A 73 16.62 11.29 -6.88
C GLN A 73 17.03 12.57 -7.62
N GLU A 74 16.06 13.37 -8.08
CA GLU A 74 16.32 14.65 -8.72
C GLU A 74 16.97 15.65 -7.75
N ILE A 75 16.43 15.79 -6.53
CA ILE A 75 17.00 16.65 -5.49
C ILE A 75 18.45 16.25 -5.19
N LEU A 76 18.74 14.96 -5.05
CA LEU A 76 20.09 14.46 -4.79
C LEU A 76 21.05 14.74 -5.94
N ARG A 77 20.61 14.59 -7.19
CA ARG A 77 21.45 14.96 -8.36
C ARG A 77 21.76 16.44 -8.35
N ASN A 78 20.75 17.29 -8.11
CA ASN A 78 20.92 18.74 -8.09
C ASN A 78 21.83 19.19 -6.95
N ALA A 79 21.68 18.59 -5.77
CA ALA A 79 22.56 18.84 -4.62
C ALA A 79 24.02 18.49 -4.94
N ARG A 80 24.28 17.30 -5.51
CA ARG A 80 25.64 16.89 -5.91
C ARG A 80 26.25 17.81 -6.97
N GLN A 81 25.46 18.27 -7.93
CA GLN A 81 25.92 19.22 -8.95
C GLN A 81 26.26 20.58 -8.33
N LYS A 82 25.43 21.05 -7.39
CA LYS A 82 25.69 22.27 -6.64
C LYS A 82 26.97 22.16 -5.80
N ASP A 83 27.12 21.07 -5.05
CA ASP A 83 28.31 20.83 -4.23
C ASP A 83 29.58 20.81 -5.08
N ALA A 84 29.56 20.09 -6.23
CA ALA A 84 30.70 20.07 -7.14
C ALA A 84 31.03 21.46 -7.73
N ALA A 85 30.01 22.29 -8.01
CA ALA A 85 30.19 23.64 -8.49
C ALA A 85 30.74 24.58 -7.41
N ASP A 86 30.25 24.44 -6.19
CA ASP A 86 30.69 25.21 -5.02
C ASP A 86 32.14 24.84 -4.65
N ASP A 87 32.51 23.55 -4.69
CA ASP A 87 33.89 23.07 -4.50
C ASP A 87 34.83 23.64 -5.55
N ALA A 88 34.44 23.57 -6.84
CA ALA A 88 35.24 24.11 -7.92
C ALA A 88 35.41 25.64 -7.80
N LYS A 89 34.39 26.34 -7.32
CA LYS A 89 34.45 27.77 -7.04
C LYS A 89 35.40 28.06 -5.87
N LEU A 90 35.23 27.37 -4.75
CA LEU A 90 36.06 27.52 -3.56
C LEU A 90 37.54 27.27 -3.88
N ALA A 91 37.84 26.24 -4.67
CA ALA A 91 39.20 25.95 -5.10
C ALA A 91 39.80 27.12 -5.91
N ARG A 92 39.06 27.68 -6.88
CA ARG A 92 39.51 28.85 -7.64
C ARG A 92 39.72 30.07 -6.74
N ASP A 93 38.72 30.41 -5.92
CA ASP A 93 38.75 31.55 -5.02
C ASP A 93 39.96 31.45 -4.06
N ARG A 94 40.25 30.24 -3.56
CA ARG A 94 41.42 29.96 -2.73
C ARG A 94 42.73 30.21 -3.47
N THR A 95 42.89 29.66 -4.68
CA THR A 95 44.12 29.87 -5.46
C THR A 95 44.35 31.34 -5.82
N GLU A 96 43.27 32.07 -6.15
CA GLU A 96 43.36 33.50 -6.44
C GLU A 96 43.75 34.30 -5.20
N PHE A 97 43.17 33.96 -4.05
CA PHE A 97 43.51 34.58 -2.77
C PHE A 97 44.97 34.31 -2.36
N GLU A 98 45.43 33.06 -2.48
CA GLU A 98 46.81 32.67 -2.21
C GLU A 98 47.80 33.42 -3.12
N ALA A 99 47.47 33.59 -4.41
CA ALA A 99 48.28 34.38 -5.35
C ALA A 99 48.36 35.87 -4.94
N LYS A 100 47.24 36.46 -4.49
CA LYS A 100 47.20 37.85 -4.00
C LYS A 100 48.06 38.03 -2.75
N LEU A 101 48.04 37.07 -1.82
CA LEU A 101 48.89 37.09 -0.63
C LEU A 101 50.38 37.01 -1.01
N ALA A 102 50.75 36.08 -1.89
CA ALA A 102 52.12 35.93 -2.36
C ALA A 102 52.64 37.20 -3.06
N ALA A 103 51.80 37.84 -3.90
CA ALA A 103 52.14 39.12 -4.54
C ALA A 103 52.35 40.26 -3.53
N ALA A 104 51.68 40.22 -2.38
CA ALA A 104 51.88 41.14 -1.26
C ALA A 104 53.09 40.77 -0.37
N GLY A 105 53.89 39.76 -0.75
CA GLY A 105 55.03 39.27 0.05
C GLY A 105 54.62 38.53 1.32
N ARG A 106 53.34 38.16 1.45
CA ARG A 106 52.80 37.44 2.61
C ARG A 106 52.60 35.97 2.24
N SER A 107 53.14 35.07 3.05
CA SER A 107 52.91 33.63 2.94
C SER A 107 51.80 33.22 3.92
N CYS A 108 50.91 32.32 3.50
CA CYS A 108 49.87 31.75 4.36
C CYS A 108 50.39 30.58 5.22
N ASN A 109 51.62 30.13 4.99
CA ASN A 109 52.28 29.15 5.84
C ASN A 109 52.84 29.87 7.05
N LEU A 110 52.54 29.35 8.24
CA LEU A 110 53.24 29.72 9.48
C LEU A 110 54.72 29.40 9.27
N ASP A 111 55.57 30.40 9.37
CA ASP A 111 57.00 30.16 9.36
C ASP A 111 57.48 29.69 10.75
N ALA A 112 58.77 29.37 10.85
CA ALA A 112 59.34 28.87 12.10
C ALA A 112 59.22 29.89 13.26
N GLY A 113 59.22 31.19 12.96
CA GLY A 113 59.03 32.24 13.96
C GLY A 113 57.57 32.38 14.39
N ASP A 114 56.63 32.25 13.45
CA ASP A 114 55.19 32.23 13.76
C ASP A 114 54.82 31.03 14.63
N LEU A 115 55.43 29.86 14.37
CA LEU A 115 55.24 28.66 15.18
C LEU A 115 55.83 28.79 16.58
N ASP A 116 57.00 29.41 16.72
CA ASP A 116 57.64 29.66 18.03
C ASP A 116 56.80 30.62 18.88
N TRP A 117 56.25 31.68 18.27
CA TRP A 117 55.35 32.62 18.92
C TRP A 117 54.03 31.99 19.38
N LEU A 118 53.46 31.06 18.60
CA LEU A 118 52.22 30.35 18.99
C LEU A 118 52.42 29.33 20.12
N GLN A 119 53.66 28.89 20.35
CA GLN A 119 53.99 27.85 21.33
C GLN A 119 54.48 28.41 22.68
N HIS A 120 54.60 29.75 22.82
CA HIS A 120 55.04 30.46 24.03
C HIS A 120 54.01 31.50 24.46
#